data_AF-A0A7C9A3M7-F1
#
_entry.id   AF-A0A7C9A3M7-F1
#
_cell.length_a   1.000
_cell.length_b   1.000
_cell.length_c   1.000
_cell.angle_alpha   90.00
_cell.angle_beta   90.00
_cell.angle_gamma   90.00
#
_symmetry.space_group_name_H-M   'P 1'
#
loop_
_entity.id
_entity.type
_entity.pdbx_description
1 polymer ?
#
loop_
_entity_poly.entity_id
_entity_poly.type
_entity_poly.pdbx_seq_one_letter_code
_entity_poly.pdbx_strand_id
1 'polypeptide(L)'
;MQDDRRFPKMHLNLQRLLQVIAHGEQVFPRIKEKCSPKHWFASEDIVSLEELIGRLRRLKENVGFIANRVTAIQAGLDSWQAEQINRKLYYLSFLSIIFLPLSVVTGVFGMNVGGVPWTIQRSPDIEDGFRNVMLICMVLLVLVLLCFSFPSIYTHIDAWWKRKSLKRSWSLNRKSFRQRTPGGELQESEGYLRL
;
A
#
# COMPACT_ATOMS: atom_id res chain seq x y z
N MET A 1 18.78 16.64 -5.67
CA MET A 1 19.45 15.39 -6.14
C MET A 1 20.49 14.82 -5.17
N GLN A 2 21.11 15.58 -4.24
CA GLN A 2 22.08 15.01 -3.28
C GLN A 2 21.45 14.24 -2.10
N ASP A 3 20.15 14.44 -1.82
CA ASP A 3 19.50 13.91 -0.61
C ASP A 3 19.04 12.45 -0.74
N ASP A 4 18.62 12.02 -1.94
CA ASP A 4 18.15 10.65 -2.21
C ASP A 4 19.18 9.55 -1.88
N ARG A 5 20.47 9.87 -1.98
CA ARG A 5 21.55 8.92 -1.67
C ARG A 5 21.94 8.88 -0.19
N ARG A 6 21.41 9.76 0.66
CA ARG A 6 21.77 9.80 2.09
C ARG A 6 21.07 8.69 2.87
N PHE A 7 19.81 8.41 2.57
CA PHE A 7 19.01 7.42 3.30
C PHE A 7 19.53 5.97 3.17
N PRO A 8 19.87 5.46 1.96
CA PRO A 8 20.44 4.12 1.83
C PRO A 8 21.81 3.99 2.53
N LYS A 9 22.64 5.05 2.44
CA LYS A 9 23.94 5.09 3.12
C LYS A 9 23.77 5.09 4.64
N MET A 10 22.77 5.80 5.15
CA MET A 10 22.46 5.83 6.57
C MET A 10 22.03 4.45 7.08
N HIS A 11 21.14 3.76 6.37
CA HIS A 11 20.72 2.40 6.72
C HIS A 11 21.90 1.41 6.76
N LEU A 12 22.73 1.40 5.72
CA LEU A 12 23.95 0.58 5.64
C LEU A 12 24.93 0.89 6.78
N ASN A 13 25.17 2.17 7.07
CA ASN A 13 26.08 2.56 8.14
C ASN A 13 25.53 2.15 9.52
N LEU A 14 24.21 2.25 9.72
CA LEU A 14 23.57 1.84 10.96
C LEU A 14 23.65 0.33 11.16
N GLN A 15 23.46 -0.45 10.08
CA GLN A 15 23.64 -1.90 10.10
C GLN A 15 25.09 -2.29 10.43
N ARG A 16 26.08 -1.64 9.79
CA ARG A 16 27.50 -1.87 10.10
C ARG A 16 27.82 -1.55 11.56
N LEU A 17 27.32 -0.43 12.07
CA LEU A 17 27.51 -0.04 13.46
C LEU A 17 26.90 -1.08 14.41
N LEU A 18 25.68 -1.52 14.13
CA LEU A 18 25.00 -2.55 14.92
C LEU A 18 25.77 -3.88 14.90
N GLN A 19 26.33 -4.25 13.75
CA GLN A 19 27.14 -5.45 13.60
C GLN A 19 28.43 -5.36 14.43
N VAL A 20 29.14 -4.23 14.40
CA VAL A 20 30.35 -4.01 15.21
C VAL A 20 30.01 -4.07 16.71
N ILE A 21 28.92 -3.43 17.14
CA ILE A 21 28.47 -3.46 18.54
C ILE A 21 28.08 -4.89 18.95
N ALA A 22 27.36 -5.62 18.09
CA ALA A 22 26.98 -7.00 18.33
C ALA A 22 28.20 -7.94 18.46
N HIS A 23 29.23 -7.75 17.63
CA HIS A 23 30.49 -8.46 17.79
C HIS A 23 31.21 -8.09 19.10
N GLY A 24 31.25 -6.80 19.45
CA GLY A 24 31.82 -6.36 20.72
C GLY A 24 31.15 -7.06 21.92
N GLU A 25 29.82 -7.12 21.92
CA GLU A 25 29.04 -7.76 23.00
C GLU A 25 29.32 -9.26 23.14
N GLN A 26 29.76 -9.94 22.08
CA GLN A 26 30.20 -11.34 22.15
C GLN A 26 31.64 -11.49 22.64
N VAL A 27 32.50 -10.52 22.35
CA VAL A 27 33.94 -10.58 22.64
C VAL A 27 34.24 -10.15 24.08
N PHE A 28 33.64 -9.08 24.58
CA PHE A 28 33.94 -8.56 25.92
C PHE A 28 33.67 -9.56 27.07
N PRO A 29 32.56 -10.32 27.07
CA PRO A 29 32.34 -11.36 28.08
C PRO A 29 33.39 -12.46 28.03
N ARG A 30 33.83 -12.86 26.82
CA ARG A 30 34.90 -13.86 26.64
C ARG A 30 36.26 -13.34 27.11
N ILE A 31 36.54 -12.05 26.92
CA ILE A 31 37.75 -11.41 27.47
C ILE A 31 37.69 -11.44 29.00
N LYS A 32 36.54 -11.06 29.59
CA LYS A 32 36.33 -11.12 31.05
C LYS A 32 36.60 -12.53 31.58
N GLU A 33 36.03 -13.55 30.96
CA GLU A 33 36.18 -14.96 31.37
C GLU A 33 37.65 -15.42 31.32
N LYS A 34 38.39 -15.07 30.27
CA LYS A 34 39.81 -15.45 30.11
C LYS A 34 40.78 -14.63 30.99
N CYS A 35 40.43 -13.40 31.34
CA CYS A 35 41.27 -12.51 32.14
C CYS A 35 41.03 -12.65 33.65
N SER A 36 39.80 -12.99 34.07
CA SER A 36 39.42 -13.22 35.47
C SER A 36 40.38 -14.12 36.28
N PRO A 37 40.89 -15.25 35.75
CA PRO A 37 41.80 -16.11 36.54
C PRO A 37 43.26 -15.60 36.61
N LYS A 38 43.62 -14.50 35.94
CA LYS A 38 45.00 -14.02 35.88
C LYS A 38 45.30 -13.05 37.02
N HIS A 39 46.47 -13.18 37.64
CA HIS A 39 46.86 -12.39 38.82
C HIS A 39 46.95 -10.87 38.59
N TRP A 40 47.08 -10.42 37.33
CA TRP A 40 47.22 -9.01 36.96
C TRP A 40 45.89 -8.33 36.66
N PHE A 41 44.78 -9.05 36.78
CA PHE A 41 43.43 -8.52 36.57
C PHE A 41 42.78 -8.30 37.94
N ALA A 42 42.64 -7.03 38.35
CA ALA A 42 42.10 -6.72 39.67
C ALA A 42 40.59 -6.95 39.72
N SER A 43 40.04 -7.17 40.92
CA SER A 43 38.59 -7.30 41.12
C SER A 43 37.82 -6.05 40.67
N GLU A 44 38.43 -4.87 40.83
CA GLU A 44 37.91 -3.57 40.38
C GLU A 44 37.78 -3.50 38.85
N ASP A 45 38.75 -4.06 38.11
CA ASP A 45 38.72 -4.13 36.65
C ASP A 45 37.59 -5.06 36.15
N ILE A 46 37.33 -6.15 36.88
CA ILE A 46 36.23 -7.08 36.56
C ILE A 46 34.88 -6.38 36.69
N VAL A 47 34.67 -5.61 37.77
CA VAL A 47 33.43 -4.85 37.98
C VAL A 47 33.26 -3.77 36.92
N SER A 48 34.33 -3.03 36.62
CA SER A 48 34.33 -2.00 35.57
C SER A 48 34.02 -2.57 34.18
N LEU A 49 34.60 -3.74 33.87
CA LEU A 49 34.35 -4.44 32.61
C LEU A 49 32.91 -4.95 32.50
N GLU A 50 32.33 -5.45 33.61
CA GLU A 50 30.91 -5.85 33.66
C GLU A 50 29.99 -4.66 33.39
N GLU A 51 30.28 -3.50 33.98
CA GLU A 51 29.50 -2.29 33.74
C GLU A 51 29.59 -1.85 32.27
N LEU A 52 30.79 -1.91 31.68
CA LEU A 52 31.03 -1.63 30.26
C LEU A 52 30.24 -2.59 29.35
N ILE A 53 30.21 -3.89 29.65
CA ILE A 53 29.40 -4.89 28.93
C ILE A 53 27.91 -4.51 29.03
N GLY A 54 27.44 -4.14 30.21
CA GLY A 54 26.06 -3.68 30.42
C GLY A 54 25.72 -2.43 29.62
N ARG A 55 26.63 -1.44 29.57
CA ARG A 55 26.48 -0.22 28.75
C ARG A 55 26.45 -0.56 27.25
N LEU A 56 27.31 -1.46 26.79
CA LEU A 56 27.35 -1.91 25.39
C LEU A 56 26.07 -2.63 24.98
N ARG A 57 25.50 -3.45 25.87
CA ARG A 57 24.23 -4.16 25.64
C ARG A 57 23.05 -3.19 25.49
N ARG A 58 22.97 -2.18 26.35
CA ARG A 58 21.97 -1.09 26.21
C ARG A 58 22.17 -0.29 24.92
N LEU A 59 23.41 -0.01 24.55
CA LEU A 59 23.72 0.69 23.30
C LEU A 59 23.27 -0.14 22.08
N LYS A 60 23.51 -1.44 22.06
CA LYS A 60 23.05 -2.37 21.02
C LYS A 60 21.54 -2.32 20.85
N GLU A 61 20.79 -2.38 21.95
CA GLU A 61 19.33 -2.33 21.96
C GLU A 61 18.81 -0.99 21.40
N ASN A 62 19.40 0.12 21.85
CA ASN A 62 19.04 1.46 21.37
C ASN A 62 19.32 1.62 19.87
N VAL A 63 20.49 1.20 19.38
CA VAL A 63 20.83 1.25 17.96
C VAL A 63 19.93 0.31 17.15
N GLY A 64 19.60 -0.87 17.68
CA GLY A 64 18.66 -1.81 17.06
C GLY A 64 17.25 -1.25 16.92
N PHE A 65 16.76 -0.53 17.92
CA PHE A 65 15.49 0.16 17.84
C PHE A 65 15.48 1.24 16.75
N ILE A 66 16.56 2.04 16.66
CA ILE A 66 16.72 3.04 15.59
C ILE A 66 16.77 2.36 14.22
N ALA A 67 17.48 1.23 14.08
CA ALA A 67 17.57 0.47 12.84
C ALA A 67 16.21 -0.01 12.34
N ASN A 68 15.41 -0.55 13.24
CA ASN A 68 14.06 -1.02 12.94
C ASN A 68 13.16 0.15 12.52
N ARG A 69 13.24 1.30 13.21
CA ARG A 69 12.48 2.50 12.83
C ARG A 69 12.88 3.03 11.46
N VAL A 70 14.17 3.11 11.16
CA VAL A 70 14.66 3.55 9.84
C VAL A 70 14.17 2.60 8.74
N THR A 71 14.19 1.30 8.99
CA THR A 71 13.71 0.29 8.04
C THR A 71 12.21 0.41 7.80
N ALA A 72 11.41 0.67 8.84
CA ALA A 72 9.98 0.91 8.71
C ALA A 72 9.68 2.19 7.92
N ILE A 73 10.44 3.27 8.15
CA ILE A 73 10.32 4.51 7.38
C ILE A 73 10.68 4.27 5.92
N GLN A 74 11.75 3.52 5.63
CA GLN A 74 12.14 3.18 4.26
C GLN A 74 11.03 2.45 3.53
N ALA A 75 10.44 1.42 4.16
CA ALA A 75 9.32 0.69 3.57
C ALA A 75 8.09 1.60 3.31
N GLY A 76 7.83 2.55 4.20
CA GLY A 76 6.78 3.55 4.02
C GLY A 76 7.05 4.51 2.85
N LEU A 77 8.30 4.96 2.69
CA LEU A 77 8.72 5.81 1.57
C LEU A 77 8.63 5.06 0.24
N ASP A 78 9.09 3.81 0.18
CA ASP A 78 9.02 2.98 -1.01
C ASP A 78 7.57 2.75 -1.43
N SER A 79 6.68 2.48 -0.47
CA SER A 79 5.24 2.36 -0.70
C SER A 79 4.63 3.67 -1.22
N TRP A 80 4.98 4.81 -0.62
CA TRP A 80 4.49 6.11 -1.07
C TRP A 80 4.99 6.45 -2.49
N GLN A 81 6.26 6.16 -2.78
CA GLN A 81 6.83 6.37 -4.10
C GLN A 81 6.17 5.48 -5.15
N ALA A 82 5.92 4.21 -4.83
CA ALA A 82 5.20 3.28 -5.69
C ALA A 82 3.79 3.81 -5.99
N GLU A 83 3.08 4.36 -5.01
CA GLU A 83 1.77 4.98 -5.19
C GLU A 83 1.83 6.18 -6.16
N GLN A 84 2.84 7.05 -6.02
CA GLN A 84 3.02 8.18 -6.94
C GLN A 84 3.32 7.72 -8.37
N ILE A 85 4.15 6.69 -8.53
CA ILE A 85 4.47 6.11 -9.85
C ILE A 85 3.22 5.48 -10.45
N ASN A 86 2.49 4.69 -9.67
CA ASN A 86 1.27 4.04 -10.13
C ASN A 86 0.22 5.07 -10.57
N ARG A 87 0.04 6.15 -9.80
CA ARG A 87 -0.84 7.26 -10.17
C ARG A 87 -0.42 7.95 -11.47
N LYS A 88 0.90 8.15 -11.69
CA LYS A 88 1.41 8.72 -12.94
C LYS A 88 1.20 7.76 -14.12
N LEU A 89 1.48 6.47 -13.94
CA LEU A 89 1.26 5.43 -14.94
C LEU A 89 -0.22 5.36 -15.32
N TYR A 90 -1.12 5.44 -14.35
CA TYR A 90 -2.56 5.50 -14.60
C TYR A 90 -2.93 6.65 -15.56
N TYR A 91 -2.42 7.87 -15.34
CA TYR A 91 -2.67 8.99 -16.24
C TYR A 91 -2.05 8.79 -17.63
N LEU A 92 -0.84 8.21 -17.71
CA LEU A 92 -0.21 7.90 -18.99
C LEU A 92 -1.00 6.84 -19.77
N SER A 93 -1.42 5.75 -19.12
CA SER A 93 -2.25 4.71 -19.72
C SER A 93 -3.59 5.28 -20.18
N PHE A 94 -4.22 6.15 -19.40
CA PHE A 94 -5.44 6.85 -19.80
C PHE A 94 -5.23 7.67 -21.08
N LEU A 95 -4.14 8.44 -21.15
CA LEU A 95 -3.79 9.21 -22.35
C LEU A 95 -3.55 8.30 -23.56
N SER A 96 -2.81 7.20 -23.39
CA SER A 96 -2.56 6.23 -24.46
C SER A 96 -3.83 5.62 -25.01
N ILE A 97 -4.81 5.27 -24.17
CA ILE A 97 -6.09 4.70 -24.61
C ILE A 97 -6.89 5.70 -25.45
N ILE A 98 -6.83 7.01 -25.14
CA ILE A 98 -7.47 8.06 -25.93
C ILE A 98 -6.75 8.26 -27.27
N PHE A 99 -5.42 8.28 -27.26
CA PHE A 99 -4.63 8.54 -28.46
C PHE A 99 -4.56 7.37 -29.42
N LEU A 100 -4.62 6.13 -28.95
CA LEU A 100 -4.57 4.95 -29.80
C LEU A 100 -5.60 4.95 -30.96
N PRO A 101 -6.92 5.14 -30.72
CA PRO A 101 -7.89 5.21 -31.80
C PRO A 101 -7.72 6.46 -32.67
N LEU A 102 -7.37 7.61 -32.08
CA LEU A 102 -7.09 8.84 -32.84
C LEU A 102 -5.92 8.64 -33.80
N SER A 103 -4.84 8.00 -33.34
CA SER A 103 -3.65 7.70 -34.13
C SER A 103 -3.94 6.70 -35.25
N VAL A 104 -4.82 5.73 -35.04
CA VAL A 104 -5.25 4.82 -36.12
C VAL A 104 -6.03 5.58 -37.18
N VAL A 105 -6.99 6.42 -36.77
CA VAL A 105 -7.79 7.23 -37.71
C VAL A 105 -6.87 8.15 -38.52
N THR A 106 -6.05 8.98 -37.86
CA THR A 106 -5.15 9.90 -38.57
C THR A 106 -4.09 9.17 -39.40
N GLY A 107 -3.63 8.00 -38.97
CA GLY A 107 -2.72 7.14 -39.74
C GLY A 107 -3.36 6.64 -41.04
N VAL A 108 -4.55 6.05 -40.98
CA VAL A 108 -5.25 5.52 -42.16
C VAL A 108 -5.58 6.61 -43.18
N PHE A 109 -6.03 7.79 -42.72
CA PHE A 109 -6.32 8.92 -43.61
C PHE A 109 -5.08 9.68 -44.09
N GLY A 110 -3.97 9.61 -43.35
CA GLY A 110 -2.70 10.24 -43.73
C GLY A 110 -1.84 9.38 -44.68
N MET A 111 -2.13 8.09 -44.79
CA MET A 111 -1.53 7.23 -45.80
C MET A 111 -2.10 7.61 -47.19
N ASN A 112 -1.22 7.87 -48.16
CA ASN A 112 -1.58 8.12 -49.57
C ASN A 112 -2.07 6.83 -50.27
N VAL A 113 -3.04 6.14 -49.68
CA VAL A 113 -3.66 4.92 -50.23
C VAL A 113 -4.97 5.29 -50.93
N GLY A 114 -5.12 4.88 -52.18
CA GLY A 114 -6.35 5.10 -52.95
C GLY A 114 -7.50 4.21 -52.43
N GLY A 115 -8.73 4.71 -52.48
CA GLY A 115 -9.92 3.92 -52.13
C GLY A 115 -10.39 4.01 -50.67
N VAL A 116 -9.89 4.97 -49.89
CA VAL A 116 -10.42 5.23 -48.53
C VAL A 116 -11.86 5.75 -48.65
N PRO A 117 -12.84 5.13 -47.96
CA PRO A 117 -14.22 5.62 -47.97
C PRO A 117 -14.26 7.10 -47.56
N TRP A 118 -15.13 7.88 -48.20
CA TRP A 118 -15.25 9.34 -48.03
C TRP A 118 -14.20 10.23 -48.71
N THR A 119 -13.24 9.69 -49.48
CA THR A 119 -12.27 10.50 -50.25
C THR A 119 -12.65 10.74 -51.72
N ILE A 120 -13.57 9.96 -52.27
CA ILE A 120 -13.97 10.01 -53.69
C ILE A 120 -15.26 10.82 -53.83
N GLN A 121 -15.15 12.10 -54.14
CA GLN A 121 -16.26 12.98 -54.52
C GLN A 121 -16.61 12.77 -55.99
N ARG A 122 -17.33 11.69 -56.29
CA ARG A 122 -17.83 11.43 -57.66
C ARG A 122 -19.36 11.41 -57.76
N SER A 123 -20.06 11.51 -56.63
CA SER A 123 -21.52 11.60 -56.55
C SER A 123 -21.94 12.72 -55.57
N PRO A 124 -22.99 13.51 -55.90
CA PRO A 124 -23.44 14.65 -55.10
C PRO A 124 -24.06 14.26 -53.74
N ASP A 125 -24.25 12.97 -53.46
CA ASP A 125 -24.81 12.47 -52.21
C ASP A 125 -23.75 12.26 -51.08
N ILE A 126 -22.46 12.53 -51.35
CA ILE A 126 -21.32 12.28 -50.43
C ILE A 126 -20.54 13.57 -50.10
N GLU A 127 -21.20 14.73 -50.04
CA GLU A 127 -20.56 16.00 -49.68
C GLU A 127 -19.94 15.99 -48.27
N ASP A 128 -20.50 15.20 -47.34
CA ASP A 128 -20.17 15.23 -45.91
C ASP A 128 -19.05 14.25 -45.47
N GLY A 129 -18.17 13.82 -46.39
CA GLY A 129 -17.14 12.82 -46.09
C GLY A 129 -16.24 13.16 -44.90
N PHE A 130 -15.69 14.37 -44.87
CA PHE A 130 -14.88 14.87 -43.76
C PHE A 130 -15.66 14.94 -42.44
N ARG A 131 -16.93 15.37 -42.50
CA ARG A 131 -17.82 15.47 -41.33
C ARG A 131 -18.09 14.09 -40.72
N ASN A 132 -18.26 13.07 -41.56
CA ASN A 132 -18.50 11.71 -41.10
C ASN A 132 -17.27 11.10 -40.40
N VAL A 133 -16.06 11.38 -40.89
CA VAL A 133 -14.80 10.99 -40.22
C VAL A 133 -14.64 11.69 -38.87
N MET A 134 -14.95 12.99 -38.81
CA MET A 134 -14.96 13.74 -37.55
C MET A 134 -15.99 13.19 -36.57
N LEU A 135 -17.19 12.80 -37.03
CA LEU A 135 -18.20 12.13 -36.22
C LEU A 135 -17.72 10.77 -35.70
N ILE A 136 -17.10 9.93 -36.54
CA ILE A 136 -16.53 8.64 -36.13
C ILE A 136 -15.47 8.83 -35.05
N CYS A 137 -14.56 9.81 -35.22
CA CYS A 137 -13.53 10.14 -34.25
C CYS A 137 -14.14 10.58 -32.90
N MET A 138 -15.17 11.43 -32.95
CA MET A 138 -15.88 11.92 -31.77
C MET A 138 -16.62 10.79 -31.04
N VAL A 139 -17.32 9.91 -31.78
CA VAL A 139 -18.01 8.73 -31.25
C VAL A 139 -17.01 7.76 -30.61
N LEU A 140 -15.87 7.50 -31.24
CA LEU A 140 -14.81 6.65 -30.67
C LEU A 140 -14.28 7.20 -29.35
N LEU A 141 -14.04 8.51 -29.28
CA LEU A 141 -13.59 9.19 -28.07
C LEU A 141 -14.64 9.07 -26.95
N VAL A 142 -15.92 9.34 -27.28
CA VAL A 142 -17.03 9.20 -26.32
C VAL A 142 -17.18 7.75 -25.84
N LEU A 143 -17.06 6.77 -26.73
CA LEU A 143 -17.15 5.34 -26.38
C LEU A 143 -16.01 4.95 -25.43
N VAL A 144 -14.79 5.40 -25.68
CA VAL A 144 -13.64 5.21 -24.78
C VAL A 144 -13.89 5.83 -23.40
N LEU A 145 -14.38 7.07 -23.34
CA LEU A 145 -14.72 7.74 -22.08
C LEU A 145 -15.85 7.02 -21.33
N LEU A 146 -16.85 6.51 -22.05
CA LEU A 146 -17.95 5.71 -21.48
C LEU A 146 -17.44 4.38 -20.92
N CYS A 147 -16.63 3.64 -21.68
CA CYS A 147 -16.00 2.39 -21.24
C CYS A 147 -15.14 2.58 -19.99
N PHE A 148 -14.52 3.74 -19.81
CA PHE A 148 -13.74 4.06 -18.60
C PHE A 148 -14.62 4.50 -17.41
N SER A 149 -15.70 5.22 -17.69
CA SER A 149 -16.64 5.66 -16.66
C SER A 149 -17.45 4.48 -16.10
N PHE A 150 -17.74 3.46 -16.91
CA PHE A 150 -18.61 2.34 -16.54
C PHE A 150 -18.08 1.51 -15.35
N PRO A 151 -16.79 1.09 -15.29
CA PRO A 151 -16.22 0.39 -14.13
C PRO A 151 -16.16 1.29 -12.88
N SER A 152 -15.79 2.56 -13.05
CA SER A 152 -15.74 3.53 -11.95
C SER A 152 -17.12 3.75 -11.31
N ILE A 153 -18.15 3.92 -12.15
CA ILE A 153 -19.53 4.06 -11.70
C ILE A 153 -20.07 2.76 -11.11
N TYR A 154 -19.73 1.61 -11.70
CA TYR A 154 -20.19 0.30 -11.21
C TYR A 154 -19.69 -0.03 -9.80
N THR A 155 -18.42 0.26 -9.50
CA THR A 155 -17.86 0.06 -8.14
C THR A 155 -18.54 0.95 -7.09
N HIS A 156 -18.85 2.20 -7.43
CA HIS A 156 -19.61 3.09 -6.55
C HIS A 156 -21.04 2.58 -6.30
N ILE A 157 -21.68 2.06 -7.35
CA ILE A 157 -23.01 1.49 -7.27
C ILE A 157 -22.98 0.21 -6.42
N ASP A 158 -22.07 -0.74 -6.64
CA ASP A 158 -21.97 -1.97 -5.81
C ASP A 158 -21.74 -1.65 -4.33
N ALA A 159 -20.87 -0.68 -4.02
CA ALA A 159 -20.65 -0.21 -2.66
C ALA A 159 -21.93 0.38 -2.02
N TRP A 160 -22.72 1.11 -2.80
CA TRP A 160 -24.01 1.66 -2.38
C TRP A 160 -25.07 0.56 -2.19
N TRP A 161 -25.11 -0.44 -3.10
CA TRP A 161 -26.02 -1.58 -3.03
C TRP A 161 -25.73 -2.49 -1.84
N LYS A 162 -24.45 -2.75 -1.51
CA LYS A 162 -24.07 -3.50 -0.29
C LYS A 162 -24.54 -2.83 1.00
N ARG A 163 -24.41 -1.49 1.12
CA ARG A 163 -24.94 -0.75 2.28
C ARG A 163 -26.47 -0.83 2.37
N LYS A 164 -27.16 -0.82 1.23
CA LYS A 164 -28.63 -0.94 1.18
C LYS A 164 -29.10 -2.36 1.54
N SER A 165 -28.37 -3.38 1.13
CA SER A 165 -28.62 -4.79 1.49
C SER A 165 -28.45 -5.05 3.00
N LEU A 166 -27.38 -4.53 3.62
CA LEU A 166 -27.16 -4.66 5.07
C LEU A 166 -28.24 -3.97 5.91
N LYS A 167 -28.77 -2.82 5.48
CA LYS A 167 -29.93 -2.19 6.15
C LYS A 167 -31.20 -3.04 6.04
N ARG A 168 -31.37 -3.81 4.97
CA ARG A 168 -32.52 -4.69 4.78
C ARG A 168 -32.44 -5.93 5.68
N SER A 169 -31.24 -6.49 5.91
CA SER A 169 -31.05 -7.63 6.83
C SER A 169 -31.22 -7.24 8.31
N TRP A 170 -30.86 -6.01 8.70
CA TRP A 170 -31.07 -5.49 10.06
C TRP A 170 -32.57 -5.37 10.42
N SER A 171 -33.43 -5.08 9.44
CA SER A 171 -34.89 -4.99 9.66
C SER A 171 -35.57 -6.35 9.89
N LEU A 172 -34.97 -7.43 9.40
CA LEU A 172 -35.47 -8.80 9.57
C LEU A 172 -34.98 -9.42 10.89
N ASN A 173 -33.73 -9.15 11.30
CA ASN A 173 -33.19 -9.70 12.53
C ASN A 173 -33.73 -9.01 13.81
N ARG A 174 -34.22 -7.77 13.72
CA ARG A 174 -34.87 -7.09 14.86
C ARG A 174 -36.22 -7.71 15.26
N LYS A 175 -36.88 -8.46 14.36
CA LYS A 175 -38.17 -9.14 14.66
C LYS A 175 -38.00 -10.51 15.30
N SER A 176 -36.85 -11.20 15.16
CA SER A 176 -36.67 -12.52 15.76
C SER A 176 -36.32 -12.46 17.26
N PHE A 177 -35.79 -11.32 17.74
CA PHE A 177 -35.38 -11.18 19.14
C PHE A 177 -36.54 -10.91 20.12
N ARG A 178 -37.77 -10.69 19.63
CA ARG A 178 -38.93 -10.32 20.46
C ARG A 178 -39.90 -11.47 20.74
N GLN A 179 -39.45 -12.72 20.60
CA GLN A 179 -40.32 -13.91 20.71
C GLN A 179 -39.78 -15.04 21.61
N ARG A 180 -38.87 -14.75 22.54
CA ARG A 180 -38.52 -15.68 23.63
C ARG A 180 -38.70 -15.04 25.00
N THR A 181 -39.93 -15.07 25.48
CA THR A 181 -40.21 -15.09 26.92
C THR A 181 -41.53 -15.85 27.11
N PRO A 182 -41.50 -17.14 27.46
CA PRO A 182 -42.60 -17.74 28.16
C PRO A 182 -42.42 -17.44 29.66
N GLY A 183 -43.50 -16.99 30.28
CA GLY A 183 -43.59 -16.84 31.73
C GLY A 183 -43.54 -18.20 32.45
N GLY A 184 -43.24 -18.09 33.74
CA GLY A 184 -43.20 -19.14 34.75
C GLY A 184 -42.59 -18.50 35.99
N GLU A 185 -43.37 -17.69 36.69
CA GLU A 185 -44.09 -18.03 37.93
C GLU A 185 -43.22 -17.94 39.17
N LEU A 186 -43.79 -17.20 40.12
CA LEU A 186 -43.33 -16.88 41.46
C LEU A 186 -43.27 -18.16 42.30
N GLN A 187 -42.16 -18.41 42.99
CA GLN A 187 -42.23 -19.14 44.25
C GLN A 187 -41.12 -18.66 45.20
N GLU A 188 -41.55 -18.01 46.28
CA GLU A 188 -40.79 -17.76 47.50
C GLU A 188 -40.28 -19.08 48.09
N SER A 189 -39.06 -19.08 48.64
CA SER A 189 -38.83 -19.55 50.01
C SER A 189 -37.45 -19.17 50.52
N GLU A 190 -37.47 -18.58 51.72
CA GLU A 190 -36.42 -18.41 52.73
C GLU A 190 -35.28 -19.45 52.77
N GLY A 191 -34.11 -19.02 53.28
CA GLY A 191 -33.39 -19.84 54.27
C GLY A 191 -31.86 -19.86 54.24
N TYR A 192 -31.26 -19.16 55.22
CA TYR A 192 -30.05 -19.49 56.00
C TYR A 192 -28.65 -19.66 55.35
N LEU A 193 -27.75 -18.75 55.76
CA LEU A 193 -26.52 -18.99 56.54
C LEU A 193 -25.76 -20.35 56.45
N ARG A 194 -24.42 -20.20 56.36
CA ARG A 194 -23.30 -21.16 56.57
C ARG A 194 -22.91 -21.98 55.33
N LEU A 195 -21.64 -22.16 54.96
CA LEU A 195 -20.31 -21.99 55.58
C LEU A 195 -19.33 -21.48 54.52
#